data_AF-A0A8J8Q1I9-F1
#
_entry.id   AF-A0A8J8Q1I9-F1
#
_cell.length_a   1.000
_cell.length_b   1.000
_cell.length_c   1.000
_cell.angle_alpha   90.00
_cell.angle_beta   90.00
_cell.angle_gamma   90.00
#
_symmetry.space_group_name_H-M   'P 1'
#
loop_
_entity.id
_entity.type
_entity.pdbx_description
1 polymer ?
#
loop_
_entity_poly.entity_id
_entity_poly.type
_entity_poly.pdbx_seq_one_letter_code
_entity_poly.pdbx_strand_id
1 'polypeptide(L)'
;MIDEAPIDAVFEGSNGEYYTDWEVDRRLRTGAWRPCLRQTDPDRRLVEVEAGVLLLLAPIDPEELPASMVLRVEDDSARVVDTRPPLPTGCSARALE
;
A
#
# COMPACT_ATOMS: atom_id res chain seq x y z
N MET A 1 -10.55 2.90 -26.89
CA MET A 1 -9.90 1.62 -26.53
C MET A 1 -9.15 1.90 -25.25
N ILE A 2 -9.54 1.18 -24.20
CA ILE A 2 -8.96 1.09 -22.84
C ILE A 2 -8.89 2.43 -22.08
N ASP A 3 -9.87 2.63 -21.19
CA ASP A 3 -9.82 3.60 -20.09
C ASP A 3 -8.50 3.40 -19.33
N GLU A 4 -7.67 4.45 -19.32
CA GLU A 4 -6.50 4.56 -18.44
C GLU A 4 -6.94 4.21 -17.02
N ALA A 5 -6.26 3.26 -16.38
CA ALA A 5 -6.56 2.93 -14.99
C ALA A 5 -6.47 4.22 -14.15
N PRO A 6 -7.46 4.53 -13.27
CA PRO A 6 -7.59 5.82 -12.59
C PRO A 6 -6.56 6.06 -11.48
N ILE A 7 -5.32 5.64 -11.68
CA ILE A 7 -4.25 5.63 -10.68
C ILE A 7 -3.02 6.26 -11.27
N ASP A 8 -2.67 7.42 -10.72
CA ASP A 8 -1.52 8.20 -11.15
C ASP A 8 -0.21 7.66 -10.55
N ALA A 9 -0.26 7.01 -9.37
CA ALA A 9 0.93 6.46 -8.72
C ALA A 9 0.63 5.30 -7.75
N VAL A 10 1.65 4.46 -7.56
CA VAL A 10 1.68 3.43 -6.51
C VAL A 10 2.82 3.72 -5.56
N PHE A 11 2.59 3.48 -4.28
CA PHE A 11 3.55 3.67 -3.20
C PHE A 11 3.82 2.37 -2.48
N GLU A 12 5.09 2.04 -2.29
CA GLU A 12 5.54 1.03 -1.34
C GLU A 12 5.64 1.67 0.05
N GLY A 13 4.94 1.07 1.01
CA GLY A 13 5.04 1.39 2.41
C GLY A 13 6.22 0.69 3.07
N SER A 14 6.88 1.34 4.04
CA SER A 14 7.92 0.72 4.86
C SER A 14 7.44 -0.48 5.70
N ASN A 15 6.13 -0.74 5.73
CA ASN A 15 5.51 -1.94 6.32
C ASN A 15 5.42 -3.13 5.34
N GLY A 16 5.88 -2.98 4.09
CA GLY A 16 5.80 -4.00 3.05
C GLY A 16 4.42 -4.11 2.40
N GLU A 17 3.51 -3.18 2.71
CA GLU A 17 2.23 -3.03 2.01
C GLU A 17 2.35 -1.97 0.92
N TYR A 18 1.40 -2.00 -0.02
CA TYR A 18 1.39 -1.12 -1.19
C TYR A 18 0.08 -0.35 -1.23
N TYR A 19 0.16 0.89 -1.66
CA TYR A 19 -0.96 1.81 -1.63
C TYR A 19 -1.02 2.59 -2.93
N THR A 20 -2.23 2.80 -3.43
CA THR A 20 -2.47 3.70 -4.57
C THR A 20 -2.44 5.16 -4.11
N ASP A 21 -2.22 6.10 -5.03
CA ASP A 21 -2.37 7.53 -4.73
C ASP A 21 -3.77 7.86 -4.21
N TRP A 22 -4.80 7.21 -4.75
CA TRP A 22 -6.18 7.33 -4.27
C TRP A 22 -6.34 6.87 -2.82
N GLU A 23 -5.74 5.74 -2.45
CA GLU A 23 -5.75 5.22 -1.08
C GLU A 23 -5.09 6.17 -0.10
N VAL A 24 -3.91 6.68 -0.48
CA VAL A 24 -3.15 7.64 0.33
C VAL A 24 -3.96 8.91 0.51
N ASP A 25 -4.46 9.49 -0.58
CA ASP A 25 -5.26 10.71 -0.56
C ASP A 25 -6.54 10.55 0.26
N ARG A 26 -7.27 9.43 0.10
CA ARG A 26 -8.47 9.14 0.90
C ARG A 26 -8.16 9.07 2.39
N ARG A 27 -7.11 8.35 2.80
CA ARG A 27 -6.73 8.20 4.22
C ARG A 27 -6.26 9.52 4.84
N LEU A 28 -5.60 10.38 4.05
CA LEU A 28 -5.25 11.73 4.48
C LEU A 28 -6.50 12.62 4.61
N ARG A 29 -7.40 12.59 3.62
CA ARG A 29 -8.65 13.37 3.62
C ARG A 29 -9.58 13.00 4.76
N THR A 30 -9.70 11.71 5.09
CA THR A 30 -10.53 11.25 6.22
C THR A 30 -9.89 11.48 7.58
N GLY A 31 -8.63 11.92 7.61
CA GLY A 31 -7.85 12.09 8.85
C GLY A 31 -7.42 10.77 9.49
N ALA A 32 -7.60 9.64 8.81
CA ALA A 32 -7.09 8.35 9.26
C ALA A 32 -5.55 8.37 9.35
N TRP A 33 -4.90 9.05 8.40
CA TRP A 33 -3.46 9.29 8.40
C TRP A 33 -3.16 10.77 8.58
N ARG A 34 -2.14 11.08 9.37
CA ARG A 34 -1.67 12.45 9.57
C ARG A 34 -0.41 12.69 8.73
N PRO A 35 -0.37 13.73 7.87
CA PRO A 35 0.84 14.04 7.11
C PRO A 35 1.92 14.57 8.05
N CYS A 36 3.15 14.04 7.92
CA CYS A 36 4.29 14.48 8.71
C CYS A 36 5.30 15.26 7.86
N LEU A 37 5.80 14.64 6.79
CA LEU A 37 6.82 15.21 5.92
C LEU A 37 6.60 14.76 4.48
N ARG A 38 6.95 15.64 3.53
CA ARG A 38 7.03 15.29 2.11
C ARG A 38 8.38 15.73 1.56
N GLN A 39 9.10 14.80 0.98
CA GLN A 39 10.25 15.04 0.11
C GLN A 39 9.76 15.05 -1.33
N THR A 40 10.28 15.94 -2.17
CA THR A 40 9.79 16.11 -3.56
C THR A 40 10.66 15.42 -4.60
N ASP A 41 11.92 15.14 -4.27
CA ASP A 41 12.88 14.47 -5.15
C ASP A 41 13.76 13.52 -4.32
N PRO A 42 13.54 12.18 -4.39
CA PRO A 42 12.31 11.51 -4.86
C PRO A 42 11.05 11.87 -4.05
N ASP A 43 9.83 11.72 -4.62
CA ASP A 43 8.53 12.04 -3.98
C ASP A 43 8.17 11.11 -2.82
N ARG A 44 8.94 11.14 -1.74
CA ARG A 44 8.70 10.32 -0.54
C ARG A 44 7.80 11.03 0.45
N ARG A 45 6.88 10.30 1.06
CA ARG A 45 5.92 10.86 2.04
C ARG A 45 6.03 10.11 3.34
N LEU A 46 6.14 10.86 4.43
CA LEU A 46 6.07 10.32 5.78
C LEU A 46 4.71 10.67 6.36
N VAL A 47 3.97 9.64 6.78
CA VAL A 47 2.66 9.78 7.39
C VAL A 47 2.63 9.06 8.73
N GLU A 48 1.86 9.57 9.67
CA GLU A 48 1.55 8.91 10.93
C GLU A 48 0.20 8.18 10.77
N VAL A 49 0.22 6.85 10.89
CA VAL A 49 -0.96 6.00 10.64
C VAL A 49 -1.72 5.66 11.92
N GLU A 50 -1.02 5.65 13.05
CA GLU A 50 -1.52 5.48 14.40
C GLU A 50 -0.62 6.33 15.32
N ALA A 51 -1.03 6.60 16.56
CA ALA A 51 -0.26 7.46 17.47
C ALA A 51 1.19 6.99 17.63
N GLY A 52 2.13 7.79 17.11
CA GLY A 52 3.57 7.50 17.12
C GLY A 52 4.04 6.44 16.12
N VAL A 53 3.16 5.93 15.25
CA VAL A 53 3.49 4.94 14.21
C VAL A 53 3.66 5.65 12.87
N LEU A 54 4.90 5.72 12.41
CA LEU A 54 5.27 6.35 11.14
C LEU A 54 5.36 5.32 10.01
N LEU A 55 4.80 5.70 8.87
CA LEU A 55 4.87 4.96 7.61
C LEU A 55 5.53 5.83 6.56
N LEU A 56 6.64 5.36 6.00
CA LEU A 56 7.27 5.97 4.83
C LEU A 56 6.64 5.36 3.58
N LEU A 57 6.17 6.23 2.70
CA LEU A 57 5.63 5.89 1.38
C LEU A 57 6.67 6.32 0.34
N ALA A 58 7.18 5.37 -0.42
CA ALA A 58 8.07 5.59 -1.55
C ALA A 58 7.33 5.28 -2.85
N PRO A 59 7.37 6.16 -3.85
CA PRO A 59 6.75 5.89 -5.14
C PRO A 59 7.50 4.73 -5.80
N ILE A 60 6.77 3.84 -6.45
CA ILE A 60 7.31 2.75 -7.24
C ILE A 60 6.70 2.77 -8.63
N ASP A 61 7.44 2.26 -9.60
CA ASP A 61 6.87 2.02 -10.92
C ASP A 61 5.82 0.88 -10.79
N PRO A 62 4.61 1.04 -11.34
CA PRO A 62 3.57 0.01 -11.25
C PRO A 62 3.98 -1.30 -11.95
N GLU A 63 4.95 -1.25 -12.88
CA GLU A 63 5.56 -2.43 -13.50
C GLU A 63 6.47 -3.23 -12.54
N GLU A 64 6.95 -2.60 -11.45
CA GLU A 64 7.74 -3.25 -10.40
C GLU A 64 6.86 -3.90 -9.32
N LEU A 65 5.52 -3.73 -9.41
CA LEU A 65 4.62 -4.43 -8.50
C LEU A 65 4.80 -5.94 -8.64
N PRO A 66 4.94 -6.68 -7.53
CA PRO A 66 4.97 -8.13 -7.61
C PRO A 66 3.68 -8.63 -8.25
N ALA A 67 3.78 -9.64 -9.12
CA ALA A 67 2.62 -10.18 -9.86
C ALA A 67 1.48 -10.70 -8.96
N SER A 68 1.76 -10.89 -7.67
CA SER A 68 0.78 -11.23 -6.65
C SER A 68 0.00 -10.05 -6.10
N MET A 69 0.24 -8.84 -6.60
CA MET A 69 -0.51 -7.63 -6.26
C MET A 69 -1.35 -7.24 -7.44
N VAL A 70 -2.66 -7.29 -7.22
CA VAL A 70 -3.65 -6.91 -8.22
C VAL A 70 -4.26 -5.60 -7.80
N LEU A 71 -4.21 -4.64 -8.70
CA LEU A 71 -4.94 -3.42 -8.55
C LEU A 71 -6.42 -3.67 -8.81
N ARG A 72 -7.26 -3.38 -7.80
CA ARG A 72 -8.72 -3.43 -7.97
C ARG A 72 -9.27 -2.02 -7.97
N VAL A 73 -10.01 -1.72 -9.04
CA VAL A 73 -10.75 -0.48 -9.20
C VAL A 73 -12.24 -0.83 -9.14
N GLU A 74 -12.94 -0.32 -8.15
CA GLU A 74 -14.38 -0.48 -7.96
C GLU A 74 -15.01 0.91 -7.88
N ASP A 75 -15.72 1.31 -8.94
CA ASP A 75 -16.55 2.53 -9.13
C ASP A 75 -15.95 3.89 -8.68
N ASP A 76 -15.67 4.04 -7.39
CA ASP A 76 -15.08 5.23 -6.75
C ASP A 76 -13.75 4.94 -6.02
N SER A 77 -13.30 3.67 -5.98
CA SER A 77 -12.19 3.23 -5.15
C SER A 77 -11.14 2.42 -5.91
N ALA A 78 -9.89 2.67 -5.59
CA ALA A 78 -8.73 1.97 -6.15
C ALA A 78 -7.91 1.40 -5.00
N ARG A 79 -7.71 0.08 -4.92
CA ARG A 79 -6.94 -0.56 -3.84
C ARG A 79 -5.95 -1.58 -4.38
N VAL A 80 -4.74 -1.62 -3.82
CA VAL A 80 -3.82 -2.74 -4.05
C VAL A 80 -4.28 -3.94 -3.22
N VAL A 81 -4.52 -5.06 -3.88
CA VAL A 81 -4.92 -6.31 -3.22
C VAL A 81 -3.82 -7.33 -3.37
N ASP A 82 -3.32 -7.80 -2.24
CA ASP A 82 -2.49 -8.99 -2.21
C ASP A 82 -3.36 -10.21 -2.54
N THR A 83 -3.03 -10.89 -3.65
CA THR A 83 -3.73 -12.10 -4.09
C THR A 83 -2.97 -13.37 -3.71
N ARG A 84 -1.93 -13.28 -2.87
CA ARG A 84 -1.26 -14.50 -2.40
C ARG A 84 -2.24 -15.26 -1.53
N PRO A 85 -2.32 -16.59 -1.68
CA PRO A 85 -3.01 -17.38 -0.67
C PRO A 85 -2.36 -17.08 0.69
N PRO A 86 -3.15 -16.89 1.76
CA PRO A 86 -2.58 -16.72 3.09
C PRO A 86 -1.62 -17.89 3.35
N LEU A 87 -0.40 -17.59 3.79
CA LEU A 87 0.52 -18.62 4.24
C LEU A 87 -0.23 -19.53 5.23
N PRO A 88 -0.08 -20.86 5.16
CA PRO A 88 -0.71 -21.75 6.12
C PRO A 88 -0.22 -21.39 7.51
N THR A 89 -1.06 -20.70 8.29
CA THR A 89 -0.82 -20.41 9.70
C THR A 89 -1.02 -21.70 10.47
N GLY A 90 0.03 -22.51 10.56
CA GLY A 90 0.03 -23.69 11.42
C GLY A 90 1.15 -24.68 11.14
N CYS A 91 2.28 -24.51 11.83
CA CYS A 91 2.99 -25.66 12.40
C CYS A 91 3.77 -25.19 13.64
N SER A 92 3.07 -25.11 14.77
CA SER A 92 3.73 -25.24 16.06
C SER A 92 4.29 -26.66 16.10
N ALA A 93 5.61 -26.80 15.96
CA ALA A 93 6.28 -28.08 16.13
C ALA A 93 6.03 -28.57 17.56
N ARG A 94 5.00 -29.41 17.76
CA ARG A 94 4.87 -30.21 18.98
C ARG A 94 5.81 -31.39 18.83
N ALA A 95 6.75 -31.45 19.77
CA ALA A 95 7.66 -32.56 20.00
C ALA A 95 6.90 -33.88 20.20
N LEU A 96 7.35 -34.89 19.44
CA LEU A 96 7.30 -36.33 19.64
C LEU A 96 8.51 -36.78 18.79
N GLU A 97 9.59 -37.39 19.28
CA GLU A 97 9.87 -38.18 20.48
C GLU A 97 11.33 -37.96 20.92
#